data_AF-A0A7J3F0X6-F1
#
_entry.id   AF-A0A7J3F0X6-F1
#
_cell.length_a   1.000
_cell.length_b   1.000
_cell.length_c   1.000
_cell.angle_alpha   90.00
_cell.angle_beta   90.00
_cell.angle_gamma   90.00
#
_symmetry.space_group_name_H-M   'P 1'
#
loop_
_entity.id
_entity.type
_entity.pdbx_description
1 polymer ?
#
loop_
_entity_poly.entity_id
_entity_poly.type
_entity_poly.pdbx_seq_one_letter_code
_entity_poly.pdbx_strand_id
1 'polypeptide(L)'
;MSLEEKIQCPCGRIINSPDEYKILYLKHELKEIDILCPNDSCYLRELGYIKFETKDGKAVFKEASFYPPFVTWNAGRLGFEIAEKILKSHLKAIAKKVDWARLSASGS
;
A
#
# COMPACT_ATOMS: atom_id res chain seq x y z
N MET A 1 2.05 28.66 -8.39
CA MET A 1 1.34 27.39 -8.14
C MET A 1 2.31 26.28 -8.44
N SER A 2 2.85 25.65 -7.40
CA SER A 2 3.84 24.58 -7.48
C SER A 2 3.23 23.34 -8.14
N LEU A 3 3.99 22.62 -8.96
CA LEU A 3 3.61 21.29 -9.44
C LEU A 3 3.24 20.45 -8.21
N GLU A 4 1.98 20.03 -8.14
CA GLU A 4 1.38 19.45 -6.94
C GLU A 4 2.19 18.25 -6.45
N GLU A 5 2.51 18.23 -5.15
CA GLU A 5 3.28 17.18 -4.44
C GLU A 5 2.47 15.88 -4.35
N LYS A 6 2.14 15.30 -5.50
CA LYS A 6 1.26 14.15 -5.65
C LYS A 6 2.06 12.91 -5.98
N ILE A 7 1.70 11.82 -5.31
CA ILE A 7 2.21 10.49 -5.64
C ILE A 7 1.71 10.09 -7.03
N GLN A 8 2.61 9.48 -7.79
CA GLN A 8 2.30 8.93 -9.11
C GLN A 8 2.86 7.52 -9.21
N CYS A 9 2.09 6.62 -9.81
CA CYS A 9 2.59 5.33 -10.22
C CYS A 9 3.49 5.47 -11.46
N PRO A 10 4.54 4.64 -11.63
CA PRO A 10 5.32 4.58 -12.86
C PRO A 10 4.48 4.45 -14.15
N CYS A 11 3.27 3.87 -14.08
CA CYS A 11 2.34 3.85 -15.22
C CYS A 11 1.69 5.21 -15.56
N GLY A 12 2.03 6.28 -14.86
CA GLY A 12 1.50 7.63 -15.08
C GLY A 12 0.28 7.99 -14.23
N ARG A 13 -0.37 7.02 -13.57
CA ARG A 13 -1.55 7.27 -12.72
C ARG A 13 -1.20 8.10 -11.49
N ILE A 14 -1.85 9.26 -11.35
CA ILE A 14 -1.77 10.11 -10.15
C ILE A 14 -2.65 9.51 -9.06
N ILE A 15 -2.15 9.54 -7.82
CA ILE A 15 -2.81 9.02 -6.61
C ILE A 15 -2.88 10.18 -5.61
N ASN A 16 -4.05 10.80 -5.49
CA ASN A 16 -4.25 11.98 -4.64
C ASN A 16 -4.56 11.60 -3.19
N SER A 17 -5.05 10.37 -2.98
CA SER A 17 -5.54 9.90 -1.70
C SER A 17 -5.16 8.43 -1.47
N PRO A 18 -4.92 8.02 -0.21
CA PRO A 18 -4.72 6.62 0.15
C PRO A 18 -5.94 5.72 -0.11
N ASP A 19 -7.13 6.27 -0.38
CA ASP A 19 -8.32 5.50 -0.76
C ASP A 19 -8.32 5.07 -2.22
N GLU A 20 -7.47 5.66 -3.05
CA GLU A 20 -7.40 5.29 -4.47
C GLU A 20 -6.59 3.99 -4.69
N TYR A 21 -5.81 3.54 -3.70
CA TYR A 21 -5.16 2.24 -3.80
C TYR A 21 -6.19 1.12 -3.73
N LYS A 22 -6.03 0.11 -4.58
CA LYS A 22 -6.82 -1.12 -4.49
C LYS A 22 -6.14 -2.06 -3.51
N ILE A 23 -6.90 -2.65 -2.60
CA ILE A 23 -6.37 -3.57 -1.58
C ILE A 23 -6.83 -4.97 -1.91
N LEU A 24 -5.89 -5.88 -2.12
CA LEU A 24 -6.17 -7.28 -2.44
C LEU A 24 -5.78 -8.16 -1.25
N TYR A 25 -6.77 -8.83 -0.69
CA TYR A 25 -6.58 -9.82 0.36
C TYR A 25 -6.21 -11.15 -0.30
N LEU A 26 -4.95 -11.54 -0.23
CA LEU A 26 -4.51 -12.85 -0.70
C LEU A 26 -5.00 -13.97 0.25
N LYS A 27 -4.86 -15.24 -0.18
CA LYS A 27 -5.19 -16.41 0.65
C LYS A 27 -4.54 -16.25 2.04
N HIS A 28 -5.29 -16.56 3.09
CA HIS A 28 -4.90 -16.32 4.49
C HIS A 28 -3.53 -16.92 4.87
N GLU A 29 -3.10 -17.97 4.18
CA GLU A 29 -1.80 -18.63 4.35
C GLU A 29 -0.60 -17.70 4.11
N LEU A 30 -0.72 -16.73 3.19
CA LEU A 30 0.37 -15.81 2.83
C LEU A 30 0.58 -14.68 3.84
N LYS A 31 -0.39 -14.45 4.75
CA LYS A 31 -0.32 -13.40 5.78
C LYS A 31 0.08 -12.02 5.25
N GLU A 32 -0.35 -11.74 4.02
CA GLU A 32 0.00 -10.55 3.27
C GLU A 32 -1.25 -10.00 2.56
N ILE A 33 -1.30 -8.69 2.42
CA ILE A 33 -2.33 -7.93 1.72
C ILE A 33 -1.61 -7.05 0.70
N ASP A 34 -1.96 -7.17 -0.57
CA ASP A 34 -1.31 -6.38 -1.61
C ASP A 34 -1.95 -5.00 -1.72
N ILE A 35 -1.08 -4.00 -1.91
CA ILE A 35 -1.47 -2.63 -2.24
C ILE A 35 -1.27 -2.46 -3.75
N LEU A 36 -2.35 -2.35 -4.49
CA LEU A 36 -2.36 -2.31 -5.95
C LEU A 36 -2.57 -0.88 -6.48
N CYS A 37 -2.09 -0.67 -7.71
CA CYS A 37 -2.35 0.55 -8.47
C CYS A 37 -3.84 0.71 -8.77
N PRO A 38 -4.40 1.94 -8.72
CA PRO A 38 -5.78 2.18 -9.16
C PRO A 38 -6.01 1.88 -10.65
N ASN A 39 -4.96 1.94 -11.48
CA ASN A 39 -5.04 1.61 -12.89
C ASN A 39 -4.99 0.08 -13.10
N ASP A 40 -6.08 -0.54 -13.56
CA ASP A 40 -6.15 -1.98 -13.79
C ASP A 40 -5.21 -2.48 -14.89
N SER A 41 -4.83 -1.62 -15.83
CA SER A 41 -3.88 -1.94 -16.89
C SER A 41 -2.43 -1.59 -16.53
N CYS A 42 -2.15 -1.34 -15.24
CA CYS A 42 -0.80 -1.03 -14.78
C CYS A 42 0.13 -2.24 -14.92
N TYR A 43 1.24 -2.07 -15.64
CA TYR A 43 2.26 -3.11 -15.77
C TYR A 43 2.96 -3.45 -14.45
N LEU A 44 3.05 -2.48 -13.52
CA LEU A 44 3.63 -2.71 -12.20
C LEU A 44 2.64 -3.45 -11.29
N ARG A 45 1.33 -3.18 -11.47
CA ARG A 45 0.16 -3.73 -10.76
C ARG A 45 0.23 -3.59 -9.23
N GLU A 46 1.16 -4.27 -8.59
CA GLU A 46 1.44 -4.24 -7.16
C GLU A 46 2.43 -3.13 -6.82
N LEU A 47 2.04 -2.25 -5.91
CA LEU A 47 2.85 -1.11 -5.48
C LEU A 47 3.53 -1.37 -4.14
N GLY A 48 3.01 -2.30 -3.34
CA GLY A 48 3.49 -2.62 -2.01
C GLY A 48 2.62 -3.67 -1.32
N TYR A 49 2.85 -3.85 -0.03
CA TYR A 49 2.19 -4.86 0.77
C TYR A 49 1.96 -4.41 2.21
N ILE A 50 1.07 -5.13 2.90
CA ILE A 50 0.89 -5.13 4.35
C ILE A 50 1.02 -6.56 4.84
N LYS A 51 2.00 -6.81 5.70
CA LYS A 51 2.15 -8.10 6.40
C LYS A 51 1.51 -8.06 7.76
N PHE A 52 0.98 -9.21 8.15
CA PHE A 52 0.39 -9.42 9.45
C PHE A 52 0.78 -10.78 10.00
N GLU A 53 0.44 -11.00 11.26
CA GLU A 53 0.60 -12.29 11.91
C GLU A 53 -0.65 -12.64 12.69
N THR A 54 -0.86 -13.92 12.96
CA THR A 54 -1.97 -14.38 13.79
C THR A 54 -1.46 -14.56 15.20
N LYS A 55 -1.98 -13.78 16.15
CA LYS A 55 -1.73 -13.91 17.59
C LYS A 55 -3.06 -14.14 18.28
N ASP A 56 -3.17 -15.23 19.03
CA ASP A 56 -4.40 -15.61 19.75
C ASP A 56 -5.65 -15.63 18.86
N GLY A 57 -5.52 -16.15 17.63
CA GLY A 57 -6.60 -16.20 16.66
C GLY A 57 -6.97 -14.85 16.03
N LYS A 58 -6.21 -13.78 16.31
CA LYS A 58 -6.43 -12.44 15.75
C LYS A 58 -5.32 -12.04 14.80
N ALA A 59 -5.68 -11.45 13.67
CA ALA A 59 -4.71 -10.83 12.77
C ALA A 59 -4.18 -9.52 13.37
N VAL A 60 -2.87 -9.41 13.48
CA VAL A 60 -2.15 -8.25 14.03
C VAL A 60 -1.17 -7.72 13.00
N PHE A 61 -1.20 -6.42 12.77
CA PHE A 61 -0.26 -5.72 11.89
C PHE A 61 1.20 -6.01 12.29
N LYS A 62 2.04 -6.30 11.29
CA LYS A 62 3.48 -6.51 11.48
C LYS A 62 4.30 -5.42 10.79
N GLU A 63 4.14 -5.28 9.48
CA GLU A 63 4.84 -4.26 8.69
C GLU A 63 4.05 -3.91 7.43
N ALA A 64 4.36 -2.76 6.84
CA ALA A 64 3.85 -2.38 5.52
C ALA A 64 4.93 -1.61 4.77
N SER A 65 5.03 -1.84 3.47
CA SER A 65 6.04 -1.20 2.64
C SER A 65 5.57 -1.06 1.21
N PHE A 66 6.01 0.00 0.56
CA PHE A 66 5.94 0.11 -0.90
C PHE A 66 7.19 -0.48 -1.54
N TYR A 67 7.02 -1.12 -2.69
CA TYR A 67 8.14 -1.71 -3.41
C TYR A 67 9.10 -0.65 -3.97
N PRO A 68 10.41 -0.97 -4.07
CA PRO A 68 11.42 -0.03 -4.51
C PRO A 68 11.12 0.71 -5.82
N PRO A 69 10.56 0.08 -6.88
CA PRO A 69 10.24 0.81 -8.12
C PRO A 69 9.27 1.97 -7.92
N PHE A 70 8.27 1.80 -7.05
CA PHE A 70 7.29 2.84 -6.74
C PHE A 70 7.89 3.94 -5.86
N VAL A 71 8.72 3.57 -4.88
CA VAL A 71 9.41 4.52 -4.00
C VAL A 71 10.42 5.36 -4.77
N THR A 72 11.31 4.73 -5.52
CA THR A 72 12.36 5.40 -6.32
C THR A 72 11.76 6.36 -7.34
N TRP A 73 10.66 5.96 -7.99
CA TRP A 73 9.95 6.83 -8.93
C TRP A 73 9.46 8.13 -8.28
N ASN A 74 8.83 8.03 -7.11
CA ASN A 74 8.31 9.22 -6.43
C ASN A 74 9.42 10.06 -5.79
N ALA A 75 10.47 9.42 -5.25
CA ALA A 75 11.65 10.12 -4.76
C ALA A 75 12.37 10.91 -5.86
N GLY A 76 12.47 10.36 -7.08
CA GLY A 76 13.05 11.06 -8.23
C GLY A 76 12.24 12.27 -8.69
N ARG A 77 10.91 12.26 -8.49
CA ARG A 77 10.01 13.36 -8.89
C ARG A 77 9.86 14.45 -7.83
N LEU A 78 9.78 14.06 -6.56
CA LEU A 78 9.44 14.95 -5.44
C LEU A 78 10.63 15.27 -4.54
N GLY A 79 11.75 14.58 -4.70
CA GLY A 79 12.81 14.51 -3.69
C GLY A 79 12.48 13.45 -2.63
N PHE A 80 13.54 12.86 -2.05
CA PHE A 80 13.42 11.73 -1.13
C PHE A 80 12.59 12.07 0.12
N GLU A 81 12.87 13.18 0.79
CA GLU A 81 12.21 13.53 2.06
C GLU A 81 10.70 13.75 1.90
N ILE A 82 10.29 14.45 0.84
CA ILE A 82 8.87 14.71 0.54
C ILE A 82 8.16 13.41 0.17
N ALA A 83 8.75 12.63 -0.75
CA ALA A 83 8.19 11.35 -1.17
C ALA A 83 8.04 10.38 0.02
N GLU A 84 9.07 10.25 0.85
CA GLU A 84 9.05 9.37 2.02
C GLU A 84 7.95 9.77 3.01
N LYS A 85 7.81 11.07 3.29
CA LYS A 85 6.76 11.58 4.20
C LYS A 85 5.36 11.24 3.70
N ILE A 86 5.07 11.46 2.42
CA ILE A 86 3.76 11.20 1.83
C ILE A 86 3.48 9.70 1.77
N LEU A 87 4.44 8.90 1.29
CA LEU A 87 4.31 7.45 1.19
C LEU A 87 4.12 6.79 2.57
N LYS A 88 4.86 7.21 3.60
CA LYS A 88 4.64 6.75 4.99
C LYS A 88 3.25 7.13 5.49
N SER A 89 2.76 8.32 5.16
CA SER A 89 1.39 8.75 5.52
C SER A 89 0.34 7.85 4.86
N HIS A 90 0.51 7.55 3.57
CA HIS A 90 -0.38 6.66 2.83
C HIS A 90 -0.38 5.24 3.43
N LEU A 91 0.78 4.65 3.70
CA LEU A 91 0.86 3.32 4.33
C LEU A 91 0.13 3.27 5.67
N LYS A 92 0.32 4.27 6.54
CA LYS A 92 -0.38 4.37 7.82
C LYS A 92 -1.90 4.44 7.64
N ALA A 93 -2.37 5.20 6.65
CA ALA A 93 -3.79 5.33 6.37
C ALA A 93 -4.39 4.02 5.82
N ILE A 94 -3.69 3.33 4.93
CA ILE A 94 -4.12 2.05 4.37
C ILE A 94 -4.18 0.99 5.47
N ALA A 95 -3.12 0.85 6.28
CA ALA A 95 -3.07 -0.13 7.36
C ALA A 95 -4.17 0.05 8.41
N LYS A 96 -4.60 1.30 8.66
CA LYS A 96 -5.75 1.60 9.54
C LYS A 96 -7.10 1.18 8.97
N LYS A 97 -7.22 1.05 7.64
CA LYS A 97 -8.46 0.70 6.93
C LYS A 97 -8.59 -0.79 6.66
N VAL A 98 -7.54 -1.57 6.91
CA VAL A 98 -7.58 -3.03 6.79
C VAL A 98 -8.63 -3.59 7.76
N ASP A 99 -9.49 -4.46 7.24
CA ASP A 99 -10.43 -5.20 8.06
C ASP A 99 -9.72 -6.40 8.72
N TRP A 100 -9.12 -6.14 9.87
CA TRP A 100 -8.42 -7.15 10.67
C TRP A 100 -9.36 -8.24 11.21
N ALA A 101 -10.65 -7.94 11.38
CA ALA A 101 -11.63 -8.91 11.85
C ALA A 101 -11.91 -9.98 10.77
N ARG A 102 -12.03 -9.55 9.50
CA ARG A 102 -12.16 -10.46 8.35
C ARG A 102 -10.97 -11.41 8.24
N LEU A 103 -9.76 -10.94 8.54
CA LEU A 103 -8.54 -11.74 8.51
C LEU A 103 -8.41 -12.73 9.68
N SER A 104 -9.18 -12.52 10.76
CA SER A 104 -9.16 -13.36 11.95
C SER A 104 -10.05 -14.61 11.81
N ALA A 105 -10.79 -14.74 10.70
CA ALA A 105 -11.70 -15.86 10.44
C ALA A 105 -11.19 -16.75 9.29
N SER A 106 -10.32 -17.70 9.61
CA SER A 106 -10.09 -18.90 8.77
C SER A 106 -9.59 -20.03 9.66
N GLY A 107 -10.50 -20.61 10.41
CA GLY A 107 -10.30 -21.76 11.27
C GLY A 107 -11.64 -22.44 11.47
N SER A 108 -12.12 -23.11 10.43
CA SER A 108 -13.19 -24.11 10.49
C SER A 108 -12.95 -25.13 9.40
#